data_AF-A0A1H7DQH2-F1
#
_entry.id   AF-A0A1H7DQH2-F1
#
_cell.length_a   1.000
_cell.length_b   1.000
_cell.length_c   1.000
_cell.angle_alpha   90.00
_cell.angle_beta   90.00
_cell.angle_gamma   90.00
#
_symmetry.space_group_name_H-M   'P 1'
#
loop_
_entity.id
_entity.type
_entity.pdbx_description
1 polymer ?
#
loop_
_entity_poly.entity_id
_entity_poly.type
_entity_poly.pdbx_seq_one_letter_code
_entity_poly.pdbx_strand_id
1 'polypeptide(L)'
;MRRKRQALYDEGNVQCKMHIPVSFGERLKELKARYKMRGLDHVISAMIRRAMVDYSADELIAPPPPEDHMKRKQIAVHIPREHHAFLESVALRNRGIPLGVALETIGAHVSDLTPAPQQLPLIDEGGSAVSG
;
A
#
# COMPACT_ATOMS: atom_id res chain seq x y z
N MET A 1 1.73 -27.08 -0.57
CA MET A 1 1.05 -25.85 -1.04
C MET A 1 -0.11 -25.37 -0.14
N ARG A 2 -0.91 -26.26 0.49
CA ARG A 2 -2.10 -25.87 1.28
C ARG A 2 -1.82 -25.12 2.60
N ARG A 3 -0.77 -25.51 3.34
CA ARG A 3 -0.42 -24.90 4.66
C ARG A 3 -0.04 -23.42 4.60
N LYS A 4 0.70 -22.99 3.57
CA LYS A 4 1.19 -21.61 3.44
C LYS A 4 0.06 -20.61 3.12
N ARG A 5 -0.96 -21.07 2.39
CA ARG A 5 -2.18 -20.30 2.12
C ARG A 5 -3.04 -20.14 3.37
N GLN A 6 -3.15 -21.19 4.19
CA GLN A 6 -3.93 -21.14 5.43
C GLN A 6 -3.35 -20.15 6.44
N ALA A 7 -2.04 -20.17 6.67
CA ALA A 7 -1.38 -19.22 7.57
C ALA A 7 -1.60 -17.75 7.17
N LEU A 8 -1.58 -17.43 5.86
CA LEU A 8 -1.86 -16.08 5.37
C LEU A 8 -3.33 -15.67 5.57
N TYR A 9 -4.28 -16.61 5.44
CA TYR A 9 -5.69 -16.36 5.75
C TYR A 9 -5.93 -16.17 7.25
N ASP A 10 -5.24 -16.94 8.08
CA ASP A 10 -5.33 -16.88 9.55
C ASP A 10 -4.68 -15.59 10.10
N GLU A 11 -3.70 -15.02 9.39
CA GLU A 11 -3.10 -13.70 9.64
C GLU A 11 -3.94 -12.53 9.10
N GLY A 12 -5.13 -12.78 8.54
CA GLY A 12 -6.00 -11.72 8.03
C GLY A 12 -5.58 -11.14 6.68
N ASN A 13 -4.72 -11.84 5.91
CA ASN A 13 -4.35 -11.45 4.55
C ASN A 13 -5.29 -12.07 3.50
N VAL A 14 -5.45 -11.39 2.37
CA VAL A 14 -6.17 -11.84 1.18
C VAL A 14 -5.24 -11.89 -0.02
N GLN A 15 -5.42 -12.91 -0.87
CA GLN A 15 -4.71 -12.99 -2.14
C GLN A 15 -5.46 -12.17 -3.19
N CYS A 16 -4.86 -11.08 -3.64
CA CYS A 16 -5.42 -10.23 -4.69
C CYS A 16 -4.67 -10.47 -6.01
N LYS A 17 -5.42 -10.75 -7.09
CA LYS A 17 -4.90 -10.85 -8.46
C LYS A 17 -5.37 -9.64 -9.25
N MET A 18 -4.44 -8.90 -9.83
CA MET A 18 -4.75 -7.65 -10.53
C MET A 18 -3.88 -7.47 -11.78
N HIS A 19 -4.38 -6.71 -12.75
CA HIS A 19 -3.63 -6.31 -13.93
C HIS A 19 -3.18 -4.86 -13.76
N ILE A 20 -1.87 -4.62 -13.84
CA ILE A 20 -1.27 -3.29 -13.71
C ILE A 20 -0.54 -2.90 -15.00
N PRO A 21 -0.39 -1.60 -15.31
CA PRO A 21 0.48 -1.15 -16.38
C PRO A 21 1.92 -1.66 -16.18
N VAL A 22 2.62 -1.90 -17.29
CA VAL A 22 4.01 -2.39 -17.24
C VAL A 22 4.90 -1.34 -16.59
N SER A 23 4.76 -0.08 -16.98
CA SER A 23 5.48 1.09 -16.42
C SER A 23 5.34 1.16 -14.89
N PHE A 24 4.11 1.07 -14.38
CA PHE A 24 3.84 1.05 -12.95
C PHE A 24 4.52 -0.14 -12.25
N GLY A 25 4.51 -1.30 -12.89
CA GLY A 25 5.19 -2.46 -12.33
C GLY A 25 6.72 -2.37 -12.36
N GLU A 26 7.34 -1.56 -13.21
CA GLU A 26 8.78 -1.25 -13.12
C GLU A 26 9.04 -0.27 -11.98
N ARG A 27 8.19 0.74 -11.82
CA ARG A 27 8.24 1.67 -10.68
C ARG A 27 8.15 0.94 -9.33
N LEU A 28 7.29 -0.08 -9.20
CA LEU A 28 7.23 -0.91 -7.99
C LEU A 28 8.55 -1.65 -7.72
N LYS A 29 9.29 -2.08 -8.75
CA LYS A 29 10.61 -2.69 -8.58
C LYS A 29 11.65 -1.67 -8.14
N GLU A 30 11.61 -0.46 -8.68
CA GLU A 30 12.49 0.64 -8.26
C GLU A 30 12.26 1.00 -6.79
N LEU A 31 11.00 1.15 -6.37
CA LEU A 31 10.63 1.36 -4.97
C LEU A 31 11.13 0.21 -4.09
N LYS A 32 10.93 -1.04 -4.52
CA LYS A 32 11.45 -2.22 -3.81
C LYS A 32 12.96 -2.10 -3.57
N ALA A 33 13.72 -1.76 -4.60
CA ALA A 33 15.17 -1.64 -4.53
C ALA A 33 15.59 -0.46 -3.63
N ARG A 34 14.96 0.71 -3.81
CA ARG A 34 15.25 1.93 -3.04
C ARG A 34 15.08 1.73 -1.54
N TYR A 35 13.98 1.09 -1.12
CA TYR A 35 13.67 0.85 0.29
C TYR A 35 14.10 -0.53 0.81
N LYS A 36 14.89 -1.27 0.02
CA LYS A 36 15.43 -2.62 0.37
C LYS A 36 14.32 -3.60 0.85
N MET A 37 13.15 -3.53 0.25
CA MET A 37 12.00 -4.33 0.67
C MET A 37 12.08 -5.78 0.18
N ARG A 38 11.66 -6.72 1.03
CA ARG A 38 11.78 -8.17 0.79
C ARG A 38 11.03 -8.65 -0.45
N GLY A 39 9.85 -8.10 -0.71
CA GLY A 39 8.97 -8.56 -1.78
C GLY A 39 7.96 -7.52 -2.22
N LEU A 40 7.29 -7.79 -3.35
CA LEU A 40 6.29 -6.90 -3.93
C LEU A 40 5.11 -6.67 -2.97
N ASP A 41 4.68 -7.71 -2.26
CA ASP A 41 3.63 -7.66 -1.23
C ASP A 41 3.93 -6.61 -0.15
N HIS A 42 5.21 -6.47 0.23
CA HIS A 42 5.63 -5.50 1.25
C HIS A 42 5.63 -4.07 0.69
N VAL A 43 6.07 -3.90 -0.56
CA VAL A 43 6.04 -2.59 -1.25
C VAL A 43 4.62 -2.08 -1.39
N ILE A 44 3.72 -2.94 -1.88
CA ILE A 44 2.32 -2.61 -2.07
C ILE A 44 1.66 -2.32 -0.72
N SER A 45 1.91 -3.14 0.29
CA SER A 45 1.36 -2.91 1.63
C SER A 45 1.87 -1.61 2.26
N ALA A 46 3.15 -1.29 2.12
CA ALA A 46 3.71 -0.03 2.62
C ALA A 46 3.11 1.18 1.89
N MET A 47 2.93 1.08 0.58
CA MET A 47 2.35 2.13 -0.25
C MET A 47 0.86 2.37 0.08
N ILE A 48 0.07 1.30 0.24
CA ILE A 48 -1.34 1.41 0.64
C ILE A 48 -1.44 1.98 2.06
N ARG A 49 -0.63 1.49 3.00
CA ARG A 49 -0.61 2.01 4.37
C ARG A 49 -0.28 3.50 4.40
N ARG A 50 0.71 3.92 3.61
CA ARG A 50 1.06 5.34 3.50
C ARG A 50 -0.11 6.15 2.94
N ALA A 51 -0.79 5.64 1.91
CA ALA A 51 -1.97 6.28 1.36
C ALA A 51 -3.10 6.41 2.37
N MET A 52 -3.35 5.38 3.19
CA MET A 52 -4.38 5.41 4.24
C MET A 52 -4.09 6.43 5.35
N VAL A 53 -2.83 6.80 5.57
CA VAL A 53 -2.44 7.82 6.54
C VAL A 53 -2.58 9.23 5.94
N ASP A 54 -2.15 9.39 4.69
CA ASP A 54 -2.01 10.71 4.07
C ASP A 54 -3.28 11.15 3.32
N TYR A 55 -4.17 10.22 2.94
CA TYR A 55 -5.31 10.50 2.07
C TYR A 55 -6.56 9.72 2.47
N SER A 56 -7.73 10.34 2.30
CA SER A 56 -9.00 9.64 2.19
C SER A 56 -9.17 9.02 0.80
N ALA A 57 -10.02 8.01 0.67
CA ALA A 57 -10.31 7.38 -0.63
C ALA A 57 -10.91 8.38 -1.64
N ASP A 58 -11.60 9.42 -1.16
CA ASP A 58 -12.25 10.44 -1.99
C ASP A 58 -11.28 11.42 -2.63
N GLU A 59 -10.09 11.59 -2.04
CA GLU A 59 -9.01 12.44 -2.54
C GLU A 59 -8.15 11.74 -3.61
N LEU A 60 -8.21 10.40 -3.66
CA LEU A 60 -7.43 9.59 -4.60
C LEU A 60 -8.15 9.48 -5.95
N ILE A 61 -8.04 10.53 -6.76
CA ILE A 61 -8.62 10.57 -8.11
C ILE A 61 -7.67 9.91 -9.10
N ALA A 62 -8.19 8.98 -9.90
CA ALA A 62 -7.41 8.29 -10.92
C ALA A 62 -6.79 9.30 -11.90
N PRO A 63 -5.46 9.27 -12.10
CA PRO A 63 -4.83 10.11 -13.10
C PRO A 63 -5.31 9.71 -14.51
N PRO A 64 -5.12 10.59 -15.52
CA PRO A 64 -5.34 10.19 -16.91
C PRO A 64 -4.54 8.91 -17.23
N PRO A 65 -5.07 8.04 -18.11
CA PRO A 65 -4.41 6.77 -18.42
C PRO A 65 -2.97 7.00 -18.89
N PRO A 66 -1.99 6.21 -18.41
CA PRO A 66 -0.63 6.34 -18.87
C PRO A 66 -0.52 5.97 -20.36
N GLU A 67 0.56 6.41 -21.02
CA GLU A 67 0.82 6.12 -22.43
C GLU A 67 0.81 4.60 -22.72
N ASP A 68 1.21 3.78 -21.74
CA ASP A 68 1.23 2.33 -21.83
C ASP A 68 -0.03 1.64 -21.26
N HIS A 69 -1.17 2.33 -21.12
CA HIS A 69 -2.40 1.78 -20.55
C HIS A 69 -2.90 0.47 -21.19
N MET A 70 -2.52 0.19 -22.44
CA MET A 70 -2.80 -1.05 -23.17
C MET A 70 -1.85 -2.21 -22.82
N LYS A 71 -0.66 -1.92 -22.31
CA LYS A 71 0.35 -2.92 -21.91
C LYS A 71 0.19 -3.20 -20.42
N ARG A 72 -0.57 -4.24 -20.11
CA ARG A 72 -0.82 -4.66 -18.73
C ARG A 72 -0.16 -6.01 -18.43
N LYS A 73 0.34 -6.17 -17.21
CA LYS A 73 0.82 -7.46 -16.68
C LYS A 73 0.00 -7.87 -15.46
N GLN A 74 -0.24 -9.17 -15.33
CA GLN A 74 -0.89 -9.71 -14.15
C GLN A 74 0.11 -9.84 -12.99
N ILE A 75 -0.31 -9.44 -11.80
CA ILE A 75 0.39 -9.70 -10.55
C ILE A 75 -0.56 -10.40 -9.57
N ALA A 76 0.01 -11.17 -8.64
CA ALA A 76 -0.70 -11.81 -7.54
C ALA A 76 0.03 -11.50 -6.24
N VAL A 77 -0.65 -10.83 -5.31
CA VAL A 77 -0.06 -10.31 -4.07
C VAL A 77 -0.91 -10.70 -2.88
N HIS A 78 -0.28 -10.90 -1.72
CA HIS A 78 -1.00 -11.08 -0.45
C HIS A 78 -0.95 -9.77 0.32
N ILE A 79 -2.11 -9.22 0.65
CA ILE A 79 -2.24 -7.96 1.39
C ILE A 79 -3.24 -8.14 2.54
N PRO A 80 -3.11 -7.37 3.63
CA PRO A 80 -4.12 -7.30 4.69
C PRO A 80 -5.52 -6.99 4.14
N ARG A 81 -6.56 -7.54 4.78
CA ARG A 81 -7.97 -7.25 4.41
C ARG A 81 -8.29 -5.76 4.41
N GLU A 82 -7.76 -5.01 5.37
CA GLU A 82 -7.91 -3.56 5.45
C GLU A 82 -7.35 -2.84 4.21
N HIS A 83 -6.19 -3.27 3.71
CA HIS A 83 -5.59 -2.71 2.50
C HIS A 83 -6.42 -3.03 1.26
N HIS A 84 -7.00 -4.23 1.21
CA HIS A 84 -7.91 -4.62 0.14
C HIS A 84 -9.18 -3.78 0.15
N ALA A 85 -9.81 -3.60 1.31
CA ALA A 85 -11.00 -2.78 1.46
C ALA A 85 -10.73 -1.32 1.07
N PHE A 86 -9.56 -0.78 1.43
CA PHE A 86 -9.17 0.56 1.00
C PHE A 86 -9.02 0.67 -0.52
N LEU A 87 -8.39 -0.32 -1.16
CA LEU A 87 -8.30 -0.40 -2.62
C LEU A 87 -9.69 -0.47 -3.29
N GLU A 88 -10.61 -1.24 -2.73
CA GLU A 88 -12.00 -1.33 -3.22
C GLU A 88 -12.72 0.02 -3.11
N SER A 89 -12.53 0.76 -2.01
CA SER A 89 -13.08 2.10 -1.84
C SER A 89 -12.54 3.09 -2.88
N VAL A 90 -11.24 3.08 -3.14
CA VAL A 90 -10.61 3.90 -4.20
C VAL A 90 -11.16 3.50 -5.58
N ALA A 91 -11.31 2.21 -5.84
CA ALA A 91 -11.86 1.72 -7.09
C ALA A 91 -13.31 2.18 -7.31
N LEU A 92 -14.16 2.03 -6.29
CA LEU A 92 -15.56 2.46 -6.31
C LEU A 92 -15.68 3.96 -6.54
N ARG A 93 -14.89 4.76 -5.80
CA ARG A 93 -14.84 6.21 -5.93
C ARG A 93 -14.54 6.67 -7.36
N ASN A 94 -13.66 5.93 -8.03
CA ASN A 94 -13.25 6.18 -9.41
C ASN A 94 -14.15 5.45 -10.42
N ARG A 95 -15.46 5.32 -10.14
CA ARG A 95 -16.47 4.71 -11.03
C ARG A 95 -16.23 3.21 -11.32
N GLY A 96 -15.72 2.49 -10.34
CA GLY A 96 -15.52 1.04 -10.44
C GLY A 96 -14.36 0.64 -11.34
N ILE A 97 -13.27 1.43 -11.37
CA ILE A 97 -12.05 1.03 -12.09
C ILE A 97 -11.49 -0.29 -11.55
N PRO A 98 -10.71 -1.03 -12.37
CA PRO A 98 -10.05 -2.25 -11.90
C PRO A 98 -9.11 -1.98 -10.72
N LEU A 99 -8.99 -2.93 -9.78
CA LEU A 99 -8.12 -2.80 -8.60
C LEU A 99 -6.65 -2.49 -8.94
N GLY A 100 -6.15 -2.96 -10.08
CA GLY A 100 -4.79 -2.63 -10.52
C GLY A 100 -4.61 -1.16 -10.91
N VAL A 101 -5.67 -0.53 -11.45
CA VAL A 101 -5.72 0.92 -11.73
C VAL A 101 -5.91 1.71 -10.44
N ALA A 102 -6.70 1.18 -9.49
CA ALA A 102 -6.81 1.79 -8.16
C ALA A 102 -5.46 1.77 -7.41
N LEU A 103 -4.71 0.67 -7.52
CA LEU A 103 -3.36 0.58 -6.97
C LEU A 103 -2.38 1.55 -7.64
N GLU A 104 -2.47 1.70 -8.96
CA GLU A 104 -1.70 2.70 -9.70
C GLU A 104 -2.06 4.13 -9.25
N THR A 105 -3.35 4.40 -9.03
CA THR A 105 -3.84 5.69 -8.53
C THR A 105 -3.21 6.02 -7.18
N ILE A 106 -3.21 5.06 -6.24
CA ILE A 106 -2.48 5.18 -4.98
C ILE A 106 -1.00 5.48 -5.23
N GLY A 107 -0.37 4.71 -6.13
CA GLY A 107 1.03 4.90 -6.49
C GLY A 107 1.30 6.29 -7.06
N ALA A 108 0.40 6.89 -7.82
CA ALA A 108 0.57 8.24 -8.36
C ALA A 108 0.67 9.30 -7.25
N HIS A 109 -0.04 9.10 -6.14
CA HIS A 109 -0.05 10.02 -4.99
C HIS A 109 1.03 9.72 -3.95
N VAL A 110 1.50 8.47 -3.88
CA VAL A 110 2.54 8.03 -2.95
C VAL A 110 3.87 7.86 -3.67
N SER A 111 4.76 8.85 -3.54
CA SER A 111 6.12 8.81 -4.10
C SER A 111 7.20 8.38 -3.10
N ASP A 112 6.92 8.49 -1.80
CA ASP A 112 7.86 8.17 -0.73
C ASP A 112 7.26 7.13 0.23
N LEU A 113 8.00 6.03 0.45
CA LEU A 113 7.65 4.97 1.39
C LEU A 113 8.44 5.05 2.69
N THR A 114 9.17 6.15 2.93
CA THR A 114 9.85 6.37 4.19
C THR A 114 8.81 6.34 5.32
N PRO A 115 9.01 5.50 6.35
CA PRO A 115 8.10 5.49 7.48
C PRO A 115 8.07 6.88 8.11
N ALA A 116 6.88 7.40 8.42
CA ALA A 116 6.77 8.64 9.17
C ALA A 116 7.56 8.49 10.48
N PRO A 117 8.28 9.53 10.93
CA PRO A 117 9.01 9.46 12.19
C PRO A 117 8.03 9.05 13.29
N GLN A 118 8.30 7.91 13.93
CA GLN A 118 7.53 7.52 15.11
C GLN A 118 7.88 8.53 16.20
N GLN A 119 6.94 9.40 16.53
CA GLN A 119 7.07 10.21 17.74
C GLN A 119 7.03 9.24 18.92
N LEU A 120 8.18 9.02 19.55
CA LEU A 120 8.25 8.25 20.78
C LEU A 120 7.33 8.92 21.81
N PRO A 121 6.54 8.16 22.57
CA PRO A 121 5.77 8.75 23.67
C PRO A 121 6.74 9.53 24.54
N LEU A 122 6.43 10.82 24.81
CA LEU A 122 7.14 11.56 25.84
C LEU A 122 6.97 10.74 27.11
N ILE A 123 8.10 10.31 27.68
CA ILE A 123 8.13 9.69 28.99
C ILE A 123 7.72 10.81 29.96
N ASP A 124 6.45 10.82 30.36
CA ASP A 124 5.97 11.67 31.44
C ASP A 124 6.35 10.98 32.75
N GLU A 125 7.64 11.00 33.10
CA GLU A 125 8.08 10.76 34.48
C GLU A 125 7.90 12.06 35.25
N GLY A 126 6.64 12.30 35.65
CA GLY A 126 6.31 13.22 36.70
C GLY A 126 7.03 12.83 38.00
N GLY A 127 7.93 13.70 38.45
CA GLY A 127 8.04 14.13 39.84
C GLY A 127 8.66 13.16 40.85
N SER A 128 9.94 13.35 41.16
CA SER A 128 10.40 13.52 42.55
C SER A 128 11.83 14.08 42.58
N ALA A 129 11.96 15.39 42.37
CA ALA A 129 13.13 16.11 42.88
C ALA A 129 12.83 16.45 44.35
N VAL A 130 13.07 15.48 45.23
CA VAL A 130 13.14 15.71 46.68
C VAL A 130 14.29 16.68 46.93
N SER A 131 13.96 17.84 47.49
CA SER A 131 14.91 18.70 48.18
C SER A 131 15.32 18.00 49.47
N GLY A 132 16.63 17.82 49.68
CA GLY A 132 17.24 17.27 50.88
C GLY A 132 18.75 17.44 50.82
#